data_AF-U2KRS3-F1
#
_entry.id   AF-U2KRS3-F1
#
_cell.length_a   1.000
_cell.length_b   1.000
_cell.length_c   1.000
_cell.angle_alpha   90.00
_cell.angle_beta   90.00
_cell.angle_gamma   90.00
#
_symmetry.space_group_name_H-M   'P 1'
#
loop_
_entity.id
_entity.type
_entity.pdbx_description
1 polymer ?
#
loop_
_entity_poly.entity_id
_entity_poly.type
_entity_poly.pdbx_seq_one_letter_code
_entity_poly.pdbx_strand_id
1 'polypeptide(L)'
;MYGIPDKFSNNLTGFRFAAKRGGGSMLVPLAAVKQYLRIDGDEEDDLLTHFTETAEQICTALLRVKKLSKVEDQAIVRVAILYAVSYLYEHREEADHRGLALTLRSLLFGVRKEGF
;
A
#
# COMPACT_ATOMS: atom_id res chain seq x y z
N MET A 1 -27.95 -26.13 -7.18
CA MET A 1 -27.28 -24.97 -6.57
C MET A 1 -26.04 -25.48 -5.85
N TYR A 2 -24.87 -25.45 -6.49
CA TYR A 2 -23.60 -25.73 -5.82
C TYR A 2 -22.88 -24.40 -5.60
N GLY A 3 -22.94 -23.90 -4.37
CA GLY A 3 -22.17 -22.74 -3.94
C GLY A 3 -20.70 -23.13 -3.83
N ILE A 4 -19.87 -22.45 -4.63
CA ILE A 4 -18.42 -22.51 -4.53
C ILE A 4 -18.04 -21.81 -3.22
N PRO A 5 -17.37 -22.48 -2.25
CA PRO A 5 -16.85 -21.80 -1.08
C PRO A 5 -15.70 -20.86 -1.52
N ASP A 6 -15.92 -19.58 -1.27
CA ASP A 6 -15.00 -18.48 -1.54
C ASP A 6 -13.69 -18.67 -0.78
N LYS A 7 -12.65 -19.15 -1.49
CA LYS A 7 -11.30 -19.37 -0.94
C LYS A 7 -10.47 -18.09 -0.86
N PHE A 8 -11.08 -16.90 -0.92
CA PHE A 8 -10.37 -15.63 -0.76
C PHE A 8 -10.32 -15.11 0.69
N SER A 9 -10.82 -15.89 1.66
CA SER A 9 -10.80 -15.52 3.08
C SER A 9 -9.84 -16.41 3.87
N ASN A 10 -8.68 -15.86 4.28
CA ASN A 10 -7.99 -16.12 5.57
C ASN A 10 -6.45 -15.95 5.61
N ASN A 11 -5.79 -15.31 4.63
CA ASN A 11 -4.33 -15.07 4.75
C ASN A 11 -3.90 -13.60 4.91
N LEU A 12 -4.82 -12.64 5.05
CA LEU A 12 -4.48 -11.22 5.30
C LEU A 12 -4.43 -10.85 6.79
N THR A 13 -4.88 -11.74 7.69
CA THR A 13 -4.83 -11.55 9.15
C THR A 13 -3.47 -11.92 9.76
N GLY A 14 -2.54 -12.47 8.97
CA GLY A 14 -1.20 -12.88 9.42
C GLY A 14 -0.16 -11.75 9.48
N PHE A 15 -0.44 -10.58 8.91
CA PHE A 15 0.49 -9.45 8.94
C PHE A 15 0.34 -8.66 10.25
N ARG A 16 1.00 -9.13 11.30
CA ARG A 16 1.19 -8.35 12.54
C ARG A 16 2.35 -7.38 12.35
N PHE A 17 2.02 -6.17 11.91
CA PHE A 17 2.97 -5.06 11.77
C PHE A 17 3.34 -4.50 13.15
N ALA A 18 4.48 -4.93 13.70
CA ALA A 18 5.07 -4.31 14.89
C ALA A 18 5.81 -3.03 14.50
N ALA A 19 5.17 -1.87 14.70
CA ALA A 19 5.77 -0.57 14.44
C ALA A 19 6.88 -0.24 15.46
N LYS A 20 8.12 -0.06 15.00
CA LYS A 20 9.20 0.53 15.81
C LYS A 20 9.10 2.06 15.73
N ARG A 21 9.09 2.72 16.89
CA ARG A 21 8.90 4.17 17.04
C ARG A 21 10.08 4.97 16.49
N GLY A 22 9.83 5.76 15.46
CA GLY A 22 10.71 6.83 14.98
C GLY A 22 10.08 7.56 13.79
N GLY A 23 9.59 8.79 14.01
CA GLY A 23 9.34 9.83 12.99
C GLY A 23 8.35 9.51 11.86
N GLY A 24 7.04 9.71 12.11
CA GLY A 24 5.97 9.58 11.11
C GLY A 24 5.35 8.18 11.12
N SER A 25 4.09 8.05 11.53
CA SER A 25 3.42 6.75 11.54
C SER A 25 3.02 6.35 10.12
N MET A 26 3.99 5.84 9.34
CA MET A 26 3.69 5.18 8.08
C MET A 26 2.65 4.08 8.34
N LEU A 27 1.62 4.02 7.51
CA LEU A 27 0.57 3.03 7.58
C LEU A 27 1.08 1.63 7.26
N VAL A 28 2.10 1.55 6.40
CA VAL A 28 2.86 0.34 6.11
C VAL A 28 4.29 0.56 6.64
N PRO A 29 4.75 -0.19 7.66
CA PRO A 29 6.10 -0.01 8.17
C PRO A 29 7.14 -0.52 7.18
N LEU A 30 8.36 0.02 7.22
CA LEU A 30 9.46 -0.37 6.34
C LEU A 30 9.72 -1.90 6.34
N ALA A 31 9.65 -2.55 7.50
CA ALA A 31 9.80 -4.01 7.59
C ALA A 31 8.77 -4.78 6.74
N ALA A 32 7.55 -4.27 6.61
CA ALA A 32 6.52 -4.85 5.75
C ALA A 32 6.86 -4.72 4.27
N VAL A 33 7.37 -3.55 3.89
CA VAL A 33 7.80 -3.25 2.53
C VAL A 33 8.95 -4.16 2.13
N LYS A 34 9.97 -4.27 2.98
CA LYS A 34 11.11 -5.17 2.79
C LYS A 34 10.66 -6.62 2.66
N GLN A 35 9.76 -7.08 3.54
CA GLN A 35 9.19 -8.41 3.45
C GLN A 35 8.42 -8.64 2.13
N TYR A 36 7.64 -7.65 1.68
CA TYR A 36 6.89 -7.73 0.43
C TYR A 36 7.81 -7.80 -0.80
N LEU A 37 8.88 -7.01 -0.81
CA LEU A 37 9.88 -6.95 -1.88
C LEU A 37 10.96 -8.03 -1.78
N ARG A 38 10.98 -8.81 -0.69
CA ARG A 38 12.00 -9.82 -0.37
C ARG A 38 13.42 -9.22 -0.27
N ILE A 39 13.52 -8.09 0.40
CA ILE A 39 14.78 -7.39 0.67
C ILE A 39 15.22 -7.69 2.10
N ASP A 40 16.38 -8.33 2.24
CA ASP A 40 16.92 -8.74 3.55
C ASP A 40 17.92 -7.71 4.13
N GLY A 41 18.64 -6.97 3.28
CA GLY A 41 19.65 -5.95 3.65
C GLY A 41 19.04 -4.57 3.94
N ASP A 42 19.82 -3.65 4.51
CA ASP A 42 19.41 -2.30 4.92
C ASP A 42 19.94 -1.17 4.01
N GLU A 43 20.67 -1.51 2.96
CA GLU A 43 21.32 -0.56 2.05
C GLU A 43 20.32 0.36 1.34
N GLU A 44 19.07 -0.07 1.19
CA GLU A 44 18.01 0.65 0.49
C GLU A 44 16.90 1.19 1.42
N ASP A 45 17.10 1.15 2.74
CA ASP A 45 16.07 1.50 3.72
C ASP A 45 15.54 2.93 3.53
N ASP A 46 16.43 3.89 3.23
CA ASP A 46 16.06 5.29 2.97
C ASP A 46 15.22 5.43 1.70
N LEU A 47 15.61 4.72 0.63
CA LEU A 47 14.89 4.74 -0.64
C LEU A 47 13.50 4.11 -0.52
N LEU A 48 13.41 2.95 0.14
CA LEU A 48 12.15 2.28 0.43
C LEU A 48 11.23 3.13 1.31
N THR A 49 11.80 3.86 2.27
CA THR A 49 11.04 4.82 3.10
C THR A 49 10.44 5.92 2.21
N HIS A 50 11.22 6.54 1.33
CA HIS A 50 10.72 7.57 0.42
C HIS A 50 9.67 7.07 -0.57
N PHE A 51 9.82 5.85 -1.10
CA PHE A 51 8.78 5.25 -1.93
C PHE A 51 7.51 4.96 -1.15
N THR A 52 7.63 4.55 0.11
CA THR A 52 6.46 4.31 0.98
C THR A 52 5.72 5.62 1.25
N GLU A 53 6.43 6.69 1.59
CA GLU A 53 5.85 8.02 1.76
C GLU A 53 5.16 8.51 0.49
N THR A 54 5.80 8.31 -0.67
CA THR A 54 5.24 8.68 -1.98
C THR A 54 3.97 7.89 -2.28
N ALA A 55 3.98 6.57 -2.05
CA ALA A 55 2.83 5.70 -2.22
C ALA A 55 1.65 6.12 -1.32
N GLU A 56 1.91 6.48 -0.07
CA GLU A 56 0.90 6.99 0.85
C GLU A 56 0.31 8.32 0.37
N GLN A 57 1.14 9.24 -0.14
CA GLN A 57 0.68 10.51 -0.70
C GLN A 57 -0.24 10.28 -1.92
N ILE A 58 0.13 9.37 -2.82
CA ILE A 58 -0.70 9.02 -3.99
C ILE A 58 -2.04 8.43 -3.54
N CYS A 59 -2.03 7.46 -2.60
CA CYS A 59 -3.26 6.86 -2.08
C CYS A 59 -4.15 7.89 -1.38
N THR A 60 -3.55 8.81 -0.62
CA THR A 60 -4.26 9.92 0.06
C THR A 60 -4.96 10.82 -0.96
N ALA A 61 -4.27 11.19 -2.03
CA ALA A 61 -4.81 12.02 -3.10
C ALA A 61 -5.95 11.33 -3.86
N LEU A 62 -5.82 10.03 -4.14
CA LEU A 62 -6.84 9.24 -4.84
C LEU A 62 -8.11 9.04 -3.99
N LEU A 63 -7.95 8.78 -2.69
CA LEU A 63 -9.06 8.62 -1.75
C LEU A 63 -9.67 9.95 -1.30
N ARG A 64 -9.00 11.09 -1.53
CA ARG A 64 -9.42 12.42 -1.09
C ARG A 64 -9.64 12.52 0.42
N VAL A 65 -8.75 11.92 1.20
CA VAL A 65 -8.79 11.94 2.67
C VAL A 65 -7.64 12.77 3.24
N LYS A 66 -7.78 13.24 4.48
CA LYS A 66 -6.69 13.96 5.18
C LYS A 66 -5.67 13.02 5.83
N LYS A 67 -6.10 11.82 6.21
CA LYS A 67 -5.28 10.81 6.90
C LYS A 67 -5.73 9.42 6.46
N LEU A 68 -4.83 8.64 5.89
CA LEU A 68 -5.12 7.26 5.50
C LEU A 68 -5.53 6.39 6.69
N SER A 69 -4.99 6.65 7.88
CA SER A 69 -5.34 5.93 9.12
C SER A 69 -6.80 6.07 9.57
N LYS A 70 -7.59 6.96 8.94
CA LYS A 70 -9.03 7.13 9.20
C LYS A 70 -9.93 6.41 8.18
N VAL A 71 -9.35 5.77 7.18
CA VAL A 71 -10.08 4.97 6.19
C VAL A 71 -10.57 3.67 6.85
N GLU A 72 -11.74 3.19 6.49
CA GLU A 72 -12.32 1.97 7.08
C GLU A 72 -11.58 0.71 6.61
N ASP A 73 -11.45 0.55 5.29
CA ASP A 73 -10.80 -0.60 4.65
C ASP A 73 -9.27 -0.48 4.60
N GLN A 74 -8.65 -0.43 5.79
CA GLN A 74 -7.20 -0.33 5.95
C GLN A 74 -6.42 -1.44 5.23
N ALA A 75 -7.00 -2.64 5.08
CA ALA A 75 -6.36 -3.74 4.38
C ALA A 75 -6.15 -3.41 2.89
N ILE A 76 -7.17 -2.86 2.23
CA ILE A 76 -7.10 -2.48 0.81
C ILE A 76 -6.11 -1.32 0.62
N VAL A 77 -6.14 -0.33 1.52
CA VAL A 77 -5.19 0.80 1.48
C VAL A 77 -3.74 0.30 1.61
N ARG A 78 -3.47 -0.63 2.53
CA ARG A 78 -2.12 -1.20 2.70
C ARG A 78 -1.66 -1.97 1.46
N VAL A 79 -2.55 -2.75 0.83
CA VAL A 79 -2.24 -3.45 -0.43
C VAL A 79 -1.94 -2.45 -1.56
N ALA A 80 -2.72 -1.37 -1.67
CA ALA A 80 -2.50 -0.33 -2.65
C ALA A 80 -1.13 0.38 -2.44
N ILE A 81 -0.76 0.67 -1.20
CA ILE A 81 0.56 1.23 -0.87
C ILE A 81 1.67 0.26 -1.28
N LEU A 82 1.59 -1.02 -0.88
CA LEU A 82 2.59 -2.03 -1.22
C LEU A 82 2.75 -2.19 -2.74
N TYR A 83 1.64 -2.20 -3.48
CA TYR A 83 1.66 -2.22 -4.95
C TYR A 83 2.40 -1.00 -5.51
N ALA A 84 2.08 0.20 -5.02
CA ALA A 84 2.72 1.42 -5.49
C ALA A 84 4.22 1.44 -5.19
N VAL A 85 4.64 0.98 -4.00
CA VAL A 85 6.05 0.87 -3.65
C VAL A 85 6.77 -0.11 -4.57
N SER A 86 6.20 -1.30 -4.84
CA SER A 86 6.75 -2.27 -5.79
C SER A 86 6.93 -1.67 -7.18
N TYR A 87 5.91 -0.94 -7.65
CA TYR A 87 5.97 -0.30 -8.96
C TYR A 87 7.09 0.74 -9.04
N LEU A 88 7.18 1.64 -8.05
CA LEU A 88 8.23 2.66 -7.99
C LEU A 88 9.63 2.02 -7.86
N TYR A 89 9.73 0.92 -7.11
CA TYR A 89 10.97 0.16 -6.94
C TYR A 89 11.44 -0.50 -8.23
N GLU A 90 10.53 -1.06 -9.03
CA GLU A 90 10.86 -1.72 -10.30
C GLU A 90 11.16 -0.71 -11.42
N HIS A 91 10.53 0.47 -11.40
CA HIS A 91 10.59 1.47 -12.48
C HIS A 91 11.37 2.72 -12.07
N ARG A 92 12.51 2.54 -11.38
CA ARG A 92 13.34 3.65 -10.84
C ARG A 92 13.89 4.59 -11.92
N GLU A 93 14.21 4.03 -13.09
CA GLU A 93 14.86 4.75 -14.19
C GLU A 93 13.85 5.38 -15.18
N GLU A 94 12.67 4.79 -15.31
CA GLU A 94 11.66 5.14 -16.32
C GLU A 94 10.24 5.01 -15.74
N ALA A 95 9.84 5.90 -14.83
CA ALA A 95 8.52 5.81 -14.20
C ALA A 95 7.41 6.43 -15.09
N ASP A 96 6.67 5.60 -15.85
CA ASP A 96 5.36 6.03 -16.37
C ASP A 96 4.33 6.00 -15.22
N HIS A 97 4.05 7.17 -14.63
CA HIS A 97 3.10 7.31 -13.53
C HIS A 97 1.63 7.08 -13.93
N ARG A 98 1.32 6.99 -15.23
CA ARG A 98 -0.06 6.81 -15.71
C ARG A 98 -0.61 5.42 -15.42
N GLY A 99 0.19 4.37 -15.66
CA GLY A 99 -0.20 2.97 -15.39
C GLY A 99 -0.42 2.71 -13.90
N LEU A 100 0.47 3.26 -13.07
CA LEU A 100 0.33 3.23 -11.61
C LEU A 100 -0.99 3.85 -11.14
N ALA A 101 -1.30 5.05 -11.61
CA ALA A 101 -2.51 5.78 -11.19
C ALA A 101 -3.80 5.05 -11.56
N LEU A 102 -3.86 4.40 -12.72
CA LEU A 102 -5.03 3.62 -13.15
C LEU A 102 -5.25 2.40 -12.24
N THR A 103 -4.19 1.64 -11.98
CA THR A 103 -4.27 0.45 -11.12
C THR A 103 -4.69 0.81 -9.70
N LEU A 104 -4.08 1.87 -9.14
CA LEU A 104 -4.43 2.35 -7.81
C LEU A 104 -5.88 2.83 -7.73
N ARG A 105 -6.40 3.51 -8.76
CA ARG A 105 -7.82 3.89 -8.80
C ARG A 105 -8.74 2.68 -8.78
N SER A 106 -8.41 1.61 -9.50
CA SER A 106 -9.18 0.36 -9.49
C SER A 106 -9.14 -0.31 -8.12
N LEU A 107 -7.98 -0.42 -7.49
CA LEU A 107 -7.83 -1.00 -6.14
C LEU A 107 -8.59 -0.21 -5.08
N LEU A 108 -8.52 1.11 -5.15
CA LEU A 108 -9.09 2.02 -4.16
C LEU A 108 -10.57 2.38 -4.45
N PHE A 109 -11.15 1.90 -5.55
CA PHE A 109 -12.50 2.27 -5.98
C PHE A 109 -13.55 1.96 -4.91
N GLY A 110 -13.52 0.74 -4.36
CA GLY A 110 -14.48 0.31 -3.31
C GLY A 110 -14.28 1.00 -1.95
N VAL A 111 -13.13 1.65 -1.73
CA VAL A 111 -12.78 2.33 -0.48
C VAL A 111 -13.12 3.82 -0.52
N ARG A 112 -13.17 4.39 -1.73
CA ARG A 112 -13.39 5.81 -1.94
C ARG A 112 -14.84 6.13 -1.59
N LYS A 113 -15.06 6.89 -0.50
CA LYS A 113 -16.39 7.40 -0.17
C LYS A 113 -16.90 8.29 -1.31
N GLU A 114 -17.98 7.86 -1.95
CA GLU A 114 -18.69 8.66 -2.93
C GLU A 114 -19.36 9.82 -2.18
N GLY A 115 -18.94 11.05 -2.49
CA GLY A 115 -19.68 12.23 -2.08
C GLY A 115 -20.88 12.35 -3.00
N PHE A 116 -22.01 11.79 -2.58
CA PHE A 116 -23.32 12.09 -3.14
C PHE A 116 -23.85 13.40 -2.57
#